data_AF-A0A4V0XFC0-F1
#
_entry.id   AF-A0A4V0XFC0-F1
#
_cell.length_a   1.000
_cell.length_b   1.000
_cell.length_c   1.000
_cell.angle_alpha   90.00
_cell.angle_beta   90.00
_cell.angle_gamma   90.00
#
_symmetry.space_group_name_H-M   'P 1'
#
loop_
_entity.id
_entity.type
_entity.pdbx_description
1 polymer ?
#
loop_
_entity_poly.entity_id
_entity_poly.type
_entity_poly.pdbx_seq_one_letter_code
_entity_poly.pdbx_strand_id
1 'polypeptide(L)'
;MESLFGALTEETPAPGLRIFQPQRGYRYGVEVYALAGFALGIGAPLEVPRPKTAIELGSGSGVVSFLLAREGVAVRAWDRDPGWIELARLSLARSPAATGAVRLSVRDVRDVGRAGGADLVVCNPPWFDPAEGPVAPDPRKAEARSMLHGTVQDFVNTALTLASRVCVVTRAERLAKLSLPGAHVARRAWLPSGGIGLVELRPGEGSTREESLDLEAIYAALRAPWRGVRAR
;
A
#
# COMPACT_ATOMS: atom_id res chain seq x y z
N MET A 1 11.25 19.86 5.50
CA MET A 1 10.00 19.14 5.85
C MET A 1 8.82 20.08 6.06
N GLU A 2 8.88 21.03 6.99
CA GLU A 2 7.77 21.98 7.19
C GLU A 2 7.46 22.84 5.95
N SER A 3 8.49 23.24 5.19
CA SER A 3 8.30 23.94 3.91
C SER A 3 7.61 23.09 2.83
N LEU A 4 7.68 21.76 2.94
CA LEU A 4 7.11 20.83 1.96
C LEU A 4 5.70 20.39 2.37
N PHE A 5 5.49 20.03 3.63
CA PHE A 5 4.27 19.39 4.13
C PHE A 5 3.50 20.23 5.15
N GLY A 6 3.98 21.43 5.49
CA GLY A 6 3.45 22.22 6.58
C GLY A 6 3.65 21.53 7.93
N ALA A 7 2.75 21.80 8.87
CA ALA A 7 2.73 21.16 10.17
C ALA A 7 2.52 19.64 10.04
N LEU A 8 3.27 18.86 10.82
CA LEU A 8 3.20 17.40 10.84
C LEU A 8 2.53 16.92 12.12
N THR A 9 1.84 15.78 12.05
CA THR A 9 1.35 15.01 13.19
C THR A 9 2.09 13.68 13.26
N GLU A 10 2.40 13.23 14.47
CA GLU A 10 2.90 11.88 14.73
C GLU A 10 1.73 10.94 15.07
N GLU A 11 1.68 9.78 14.44
CA GLU A 11 0.69 8.74 14.71
C GLU A 11 1.34 7.37 14.92
N THR A 12 0.60 6.49 15.60
CA THR A 12 1.03 5.13 15.93
C THR A 12 0.07 4.13 15.29
N PRO A 13 0.33 3.68 14.05
CA PRO A 13 -0.58 2.73 13.40
C PRO A 13 -0.57 1.36 14.07
N ALA A 14 0.56 0.96 14.67
CA ALA A 14 0.71 -0.23 15.50
C ALA A 14 1.73 0.03 16.62
N PRO A 15 1.67 -0.69 17.76
CA PRO A 15 2.61 -0.50 18.86
C PRO A 15 4.08 -0.63 18.43
N GLY A 16 4.88 0.43 18.56
CA GLY A 16 6.29 0.42 18.13
C GLY A 16 6.53 0.81 16.66
N LEU A 17 5.48 1.21 15.94
CA LEU A 17 5.59 1.98 14.70
C LEU A 17 5.23 3.45 14.96
N ARG A 18 5.87 4.36 14.21
CA ARG A 18 5.61 5.80 14.21
C ARG A 18 5.55 6.31 12.79
N ILE A 19 4.51 7.09 12.50
CA ILE A 19 4.30 7.71 11.19
C ILE A 19 4.19 9.22 11.39
N PHE A 20 5.04 9.97 10.70
CA PHE A 20 4.83 11.39 10.49
C PHE A 20 3.97 11.59 9.25
N GLN A 21 2.90 12.37 9.38
CA GLN A 21 2.07 12.75 8.25
C GLN A 21 1.63 14.22 8.32
N PRO A 22 1.35 14.86 7.17
CA PRO A 22 0.87 16.23 7.14
C PRO A 22 -0.41 16.42 7.96
N GLN A 23 -0.48 17.45 8.81
CA GLN A 23 -1.66 17.78 9.61
C GLN A 23 -2.87 18.08 8.72
N ARG A 24 -2.60 18.72 7.58
CA ARG A 24 -3.56 18.99 6.50
C ARG A 24 -3.01 18.37 5.22
N GLY A 25 -3.92 17.93 4.35
CA GLY A 25 -3.52 17.25 3.13
C GLY A 25 -3.98 15.80 3.09
N TYR A 26 -3.34 15.00 2.24
CA TYR A 26 -3.53 13.55 2.24
C TYR A 26 -3.04 12.94 3.55
N ARG A 27 -3.85 12.04 4.13
CA ARG A 27 -3.57 11.27 5.33
C ARG A 27 -3.97 9.83 5.05
N TYR A 28 -3.27 8.87 5.64
CA TYR A 28 -3.63 7.47 5.45
C TYR A 28 -4.99 7.17 6.12
N GLY A 29 -5.79 6.31 5.50
CA GLY A 29 -7.08 5.86 6.02
C GLY A 29 -7.07 4.38 6.40
N VAL A 30 -8.26 3.79 6.54
CA VAL A 30 -8.45 2.35 6.85
C VAL A 30 -7.85 1.43 5.78
N GLU A 31 -7.73 1.93 4.55
CA GLU A 31 -7.29 1.17 3.38
C GLU A 31 -5.89 0.59 3.57
N VAL A 32 -5.00 1.26 4.32
CA VAL A 32 -3.64 0.76 4.56
C VAL A 32 -3.62 -0.48 5.45
N TYR A 33 -4.52 -0.57 6.43
CA TYR A 33 -4.69 -1.73 7.28
C TYR A 33 -5.31 -2.88 6.50
N ALA A 34 -6.37 -2.57 5.75
CA ALA A 34 -7.04 -3.55 4.91
C ALA A 34 -6.09 -4.14 3.86
N LEU A 35 -5.27 -3.31 3.21
CA LEU A 35 -4.28 -3.76 2.24
C LEU A 35 -3.19 -4.64 2.87
N ALA A 36 -2.64 -4.22 4.01
CA ALA A 36 -1.64 -5.01 4.72
C ALA A 36 -2.21 -6.36 5.18
N GLY A 37 -3.40 -6.36 5.79
CA GLY A 37 -4.08 -7.56 6.24
C GLY A 37 -4.40 -8.52 5.10
N PHE A 38 -5.02 -8.02 4.03
CA PHE A 38 -5.35 -8.80 2.84
C PHE A 38 -4.10 -9.41 2.18
N ALA A 39 -3.02 -8.65 2.09
CA ALA A 39 -1.76 -9.13 1.52
C ALA A 39 -1.08 -10.19 2.40
N LEU A 40 -1.22 -10.10 3.72
CA LEU A 40 -0.65 -11.05 4.69
C LEU A 40 -1.57 -12.26 4.99
N GLY A 41 -2.81 -12.25 4.52
CA GLY A 41 -3.81 -13.27 4.86
C GLY A 41 -4.39 -13.14 6.26
N ILE A 42 -4.30 -11.97 6.87
CA ILE A 42 -4.87 -11.71 8.19
C ILE A 42 -6.34 -11.32 7.99
N GLY A 43 -7.24 -11.91 8.79
CA GLY A 43 -8.67 -11.64 8.73
C GLY A 43 -9.34 -12.05 7.43
N ALA A 44 -8.69 -12.94 6.66
CA ALA A 44 -9.26 -13.57 5.48
C ALA A 44 -9.51 -15.06 5.77
N PRO A 45 -10.60 -15.66 5.26
CA PRO A 45 -10.88 -17.08 5.45
C PRO A 45 -9.94 -17.99 4.66
N LEU A 46 -9.29 -17.47 3.62
CA LEU A 46 -8.35 -18.23 2.80
C LEU A 46 -6.91 -18.08 3.31
N GLU A 47 -6.25 -19.22 3.52
CA GLU A 47 -4.81 -19.24 3.73
C GLU A 47 -4.09 -18.73 2.48
N VAL A 48 -3.27 -17.69 2.65
CA VAL A 48 -2.37 -17.18 1.61
C VAL A 48 -0.92 -17.32 2.06
N PRO A 49 0.00 -17.67 1.14
CA PRO A 49 1.41 -17.75 1.47
C PRO A 49 1.94 -16.42 2.00
N ARG A 50 2.61 -16.47 3.16
CA ARG A 50 3.27 -15.29 3.72
C ARG A 50 4.46 -14.88 2.84
N PRO A 51 4.49 -13.64 2.33
CA PRO A 51 5.61 -13.16 1.54
C PRO A 51 6.85 -12.96 2.43
N LYS A 52 8.05 -13.20 1.89
CA LYS A 52 9.30 -12.83 2.56
C LYS A 52 9.79 -11.47 2.06
N THR A 53 9.47 -11.14 0.82
CA THR A 53 9.85 -9.90 0.16
C THR A 53 8.63 -9.21 -0.45
N ALA A 54 8.59 -7.88 -0.35
CA ALA A 54 7.56 -7.07 -0.97
C ALA A 54 8.13 -5.82 -1.66
N ILE A 55 7.42 -5.34 -2.68
CA ILE A 55 7.58 -4.00 -3.22
C ILE A 55 6.30 -3.21 -2.96
N GLU A 56 6.41 -2.00 -2.42
CA GLU A 56 5.31 -1.05 -2.35
C GLU A 56 5.49 0.03 -3.42
N LEU A 57 4.49 0.20 -4.29
CA LEU A 57 4.44 1.26 -5.29
C LEU A 57 3.57 2.40 -4.79
N GLY A 58 4.09 3.63 -4.79
CA GLY A 58 3.39 4.80 -4.26
C GLY A 58 3.31 4.78 -2.73
N SER A 59 4.46 4.60 -2.06
CA SER A 59 4.50 4.33 -0.63
C SER A 59 4.06 5.48 0.27
N GLY A 60 4.03 6.72 -0.22
CA GLY A 60 3.68 7.89 0.59
C GLY A 60 4.49 7.96 1.89
N SER A 61 3.80 8.04 3.04
CA SER A 61 4.43 8.05 4.36
C SER A 61 4.95 6.68 4.85
N GLY A 62 4.75 5.61 4.08
CA GLY A 62 5.32 4.27 4.32
C GLY A 62 4.51 3.36 5.24
N VAL A 63 3.22 3.65 5.49
CA VAL A 63 2.42 2.91 6.47
C VAL A 63 2.30 1.43 6.14
N VAL A 64 1.97 1.07 4.90
CA VAL A 64 1.83 -0.34 4.48
C VAL A 64 3.19 -1.03 4.56
N SER A 65 4.26 -0.41 4.05
CA SER A 65 5.63 -0.90 4.22
C SER A 65 5.98 -1.25 5.66
N PHE A 66 5.63 -0.40 6.62
CA PHE A 66 6.02 -0.61 8.01
C PHE A 66 5.15 -1.67 8.69
N LEU A 67 3.87 -1.76 8.32
CA LEU A 67 2.99 -2.86 8.75
C LEU A 67 3.49 -4.21 8.23
N LEU A 68 3.91 -4.29 6.96
CA LEU A 68 4.52 -5.50 6.40
C LEU A 68 5.87 -5.82 7.06
N ALA A 69 6.72 -4.82 7.26
CA ALA A 69 8.01 -5.01 7.93
C ALA A 69 7.87 -5.41 9.40
N ARG A 70 6.83 -4.96 10.08
CA ARG A 70 6.50 -5.42 11.42
C ARG A 70 6.27 -6.93 11.48
N GLU A 71 5.68 -7.48 10.43
CA GLU A 71 5.43 -8.91 10.26
C GLU A 71 6.63 -9.67 9.66
N GLY A 72 7.81 -9.02 9.61
CA GLY A 72 9.08 -9.61 9.18
C GLY A 72 9.33 -9.60 7.68
N VAL A 73 8.48 -8.95 6.88
CA VAL A 73 8.64 -8.86 5.43
C VAL A 73 9.73 -7.84 5.08
N ALA A 74 10.67 -8.19 4.20
CA ALA A 74 11.62 -7.23 3.65
C ALA A 74 10.95 -6.40 2.55
N VAL A 75 10.91 -5.07 2.69
CA VAL A 75 10.14 -4.18 1.80
C VAL A 75 11.05 -3.22 1.04
N ARG A 76 10.84 -3.12 -0.27
CA ARG A 76 11.32 -2.02 -1.10
C ARG A 76 10.15 -1.07 -1.35
N ALA A 77 10.17 0.12 -0.77
CA ALA A 77 9.10 1.10 -0.95
C ALA A 77 9.54 2.23 -1.88
N TRP A 78 8.72 2.50 -2.88
CA TRP A 78 8.99 3.48 -3.92
C TRP A 78 7.90 4.54 -3.97
N ASP A 79 8.34 5.78 -4.09
CA ASP A 79 7.49 6.94 -4.35
C ASP A 79 8.24 7.88 -5.30
N ARG A 80 7.51 8.60 -6.14
CA ARG A 80 8.10 9.57 -7.07
C ARG A 80 8.39 10.91 -6.40
N ASP A 81 7.67 11.24 -5.33
CA ASP A 81 7.92 12.47 -4.56
C ASP A 81 9.08 12.24 -3.57
N PRO A 82 10.23 12.90 -3.74
CA PRO A 82 11.33 12.81 -2.78
C PRO A 82 10.92 13.23 -1.36
N GLY A 83 9.96 14.15 -1.21
CA GLY A 83 9.44 14.57 0.08
C GLY A 83 8.74 13.45 0.84
N TRP A 84 7.96 12.61 0.16
CA TRP A 84 7.33 11.45 0.80
C TRP A 84 8.37 10.44 1.28
N ILE A 85 9.40 10.20 0.46
CA ILE A 85 10.51 9.33 0.83
C ILE A 85 11.30 9.86 2.03
N GLU A 86 11.55 11.17 2.11
CA GLU A 86 12.17 11.78 3.30
C GLU A 86 11.31 11.64 4.55
N LEU A 87 10.00 11.88 4.45
CA LEU A 87 9.05 11.72 5.55
C LEU A 87 8.97 10.27 6.04
N ALA A 88 8.96 9.32 5.11
CA ALA A 88 8.99 7.89 5.42
C ALA A 88 10.31 7.52 6.12
N ARG A 89 11.46 8.07 5.72
CA ARG A 89 12.74 7.83 6.43
C ARG A 89 12.70 8.31 7.88
N LEU A 90 12.15 9.50 8.13
CA LEU A 90 11.97 10.02 9.48
C LEU A 90 11.05 9.13 10.33
N SER A 91 10.00 8.61 9.72
CA SER A 91 9.04 7.70 10.35
C SER A 91 9.68 6.34 10.66
N LEU A 92 10.43 5.77 9.72
CA LEU A 92 11.15 4.51 9.86
C LEU A 92 12.18 4.57 11.00
N ALA A 93 12.93 5.67 11.11
CA ALA A 93 13.92 5.88 12.17
C ALA A 93 13.31 5.85 13.59
N ARG A 94 12.00 6.10 13.72
CA ARG A 94 11.25 6.06 14.99
C ARG A 94 10.35 4.83 15.11
N SER A 95 10.51 3.84 14.23
CA SER A 95 9.67 2.63 14.15
C SER A 95 10.47 1.36 14.47
N PRO A 96 10.89 1.14 15.73
CA PRO A 96 11.71 -0.03 16.10
C PRO A 96 11.02 -1.38 15.84
N ALA A 97 9.69 -1.39 15.72
CA ALA A 97 8.95 -2.59 15.41
C ALA A 97 8.93 -2.96 13.92
N ALA A 98 9.46 -2.12 13.02
CA ALA A 98 9.64 -2.48 11.61
C ALA A 98 10.86 -3.42 11.47
N THR A 99 10.68 -4.68 11.87
CA THR A 99 11.77 -5.66 12.01
C THR A 99 12.31 -6.20 10.67
N GLY A 100 11.48 -6.23 9.64
CA GLY A 100 11.89 -6.48 8.26
C GLY A 100 12.66 -5.31 7.67
N ALA A 101 13.64 -5.60 6.80
CA ALA A 101 14.44 -4.56 6.18
C ALA A 101 13.58 -3.68 5.25
N VAL A 102 13.52 -2.37 5.51
CA VAL A 102 12.80 -1.41 4.66
C VAL A 102 13.80 -0.55 3.88
N ARG A 103 13.69 -0.57 2.55
CA ARG A 103 14.49 0.28 1.64
C ARG A 103 13.60 1.28 0.94
N LEU A 104 13.80 2.56 1.25
CA LEU A 104 13.01 3.68 0.71
C LEU A 104 13.78 4.37 -0.43
N SER A 105 13.19 4.44 -1.62
CA SER A 105 13.83 5.01 -2.82
C SER A 105 12.88 5.91 -3.59
N VAL A 106 13.42 7.01 -4.11
CA VAL A 106 12.69 7.88 -5.06
C VAL A 106 12.69 7.20 -6.41
N ARG A 107 11.52 6.79 -6.90
CA ARG A 107 11.33 6.15 -8.22
C ARG A 107 9.93 6.44 -8.76
N ASP A 108 9.85 6.81 -10.04
CA ASP A 108 8.59 6.81 -10.78
C ASP A 108 8.28 5.38 -11.23
N VAL A 109 7.02 4.97 -11.05
CA VAL A 109 6.55 3.62 -11.39
C VAL A 109 6.75 3.29 -12.88
N ARG A 110 6.70 4.31 -13.74
CA ARG A 110 6.85 4.17 -15.21
C ARG A 110 8.29 3.94 -15.66
N ASP A 111 9.26 4.30 -14.81
CA ASP A 111 10.69 4.17 -15.11
C ASP A 111 11.28 2.87 -14.53
N VAL A 112 10.45 2.02 -13.93
CA VAL A 112 10.89 0.76 -13.35
C VAL A 112 10.99 -0.30 -14.45
N GLY A 113 12.21 -0.70 -14.80
CA GLY A 113 12.46 -1.89 -15.62
C GLY A 113 12.11 -3.19 -14.88
N ARG A 114 12.59 -4.35 -15.36
CA ARG A 114 12.50 -5.63 -14.62
C ARG A 114 13.40 -5.62 -13.39
N ALA A 115 12.98 -4.90 -12.35
CA ALA A 115 13.75 -4.65 -11.15
C ALA A 115 13.58 -5.75 -10.11
N GLY A 116 14.04 -6.98 -10.41
CA GLY A 116 14.13 -8.11 -9.47
C GLY A 116 12.79 -8.56 -8.85
N GLY A 117 12.45 -9.84 -9.00
CA GLY A 117 11.20 -10.39 -8.48
C GLY A 117 11.05 -10.22 -6.97
N ALA A 118 9.85 -9.86 -6.52
CA ALA A 118 9.43 -9.99 -5.12
C ALA A 118 8.32 -11.05 -5.01
N ASP A 119 8.10 -11.57 -3.80
CA ASP A 119 6.98 -12.50 -3.56
C ASP A 119 5.63 -11.77 -3.69
N LEU A 120 5.63 -10.46 -3.47
CA LEU A 120 4.45 -9.62 -3.41
C LEU A 120 4.75 -8.20 -3.93
N VAL A 121 3.81 -7.63 -4.67
CA VAL A 121 3.72 -6.18 -4.86
C VAL A 121 2.43 -5.69 -4.19
N VAL A 122 2.51 -4.59 -3.46
CA VAL A 122 1.35 -3.87 -2.90
C VAL A 122 1.27 -2.47 -3.48
N CYS A 123 0.06 -1.98 -3.70
CA CYS A 123 -0.16 -0.60 -4.10
C CYS A 123 -1.51 -0.09 -3.63
N ASN A 124 -1.53 1.13 -3.11
CA ASN A 124 -2.74 1.91 -2.88
C ASN A 124 -2.69 3.15 -3.78
N PRO A 125 -2.94 3.00 -5.11
CA PRO A 125 -2.70 4.09 -6.04
C PRO A 125 -3.72 5.23 -5.83
N PRO A 126 -3.41 6.45 -6.29
CA PRO A 126 -4.35 7.58 -6.23
C PRO A 126 -5.67 7.27 -6.97
N TRP A 127 -6.81 7.62 -6.35
CA TRP A 127 -8.15 7.16 -6.78
C TRP A 127 -8.96 8.11 -7.67
N PHE A 128 -8.67 9.40 -7.58
CA PHE A 128 -9.45 10.44 -8.22
C PHE A 128 -8.89 10.73 -9.60
N ASP A 129 -9.75 10.64 -10.59
CA ASP A 129 -9.47 11.26 -11.87
C ASP A 129 -9.69 12.77 -11.67
N PRO A 130 -8.70 13.66 -11.92
CA PRO A 130 -8.93 15.10 -11.87
C PRO A 130 -10.03 15.58 -12.83
N ALA A 131 -10.46 14.75 -13.80
CA ALA A 131 -11.58 15.00 -14.69
C ALA A 131 -12.97 14.57 -14.17
N GLU A 132 -13.08 13.83 -13.05
CA GLU A 132 -14.37 13.26 -12.57
C GLU A 132 -14.85 13.84 -11.21
N GLY A 133 -14.44 15.04 -10.82
CA GLY A 133 -14.98 15.71 -9.63
C GLY A 133 -14.19 16.94 -9.18
N PRO A 134 -14.63 17.65 -8.12
CA PRO A 134 -13.93 18.83 -7.66
C PRO A 134 -12.50 18.47 -7.22
N VAL A 135 -11.53 19.12 -7.86
CA VAL A 135 -10.12 19.08 -7.47
C VAL A 135 -10.04 19.53 -6.01
N ALA A 136 -9.38 18.74 -5.16
CA ALA A 136 -9.20 19.14 -3.77
C ALA A 136 -8.49 20.51 -3.72
N PRO A 137 -8.97 21.49 -2.94
CA PRO A 137 -8.36 22.83 -2.89
C PRO A 137 -6.90 22.81 -2.43
N ASP A 138 -6.53 21.76 -1.69
CA ASP A 138 -5.16 21.50 -1.26
C ASP A 138 -4.38 20.81 -2.40
N PRO A 139 -3.30 21.43 -2.92
CA PRO A 139 -2.56 20.91 -4.07
C PRO A 139 -1.96 19.51 -3.86
N ARG A 140 -1.63 19.14 -2.61
CA ARG A 140 -1.10 17.80 -2.30
C ARG A 140 -2.21 16.77 -2.13
N LYS A 141 -3.39 17.15 -1.62
CA LYS A 141 -4.58 16.30 -1.74
C LYS A 141 -4.95 16.12 -3.19
N ALA A 142 -4.89 17.18 -4.00
CA ALA A 142 -5.12 17.10 -5.43
C ALA A 142 -4.12 16.11 -6.01
N GLU A 143 -2.81 16.27 -5.81
CA GLU A 143 -1.77 15.37 -6.32
C GLU A 143 -1.92 13.91 -5.86
N ALA A 144 -2.07 13.67 -4.55
CA ALA A 144 -2.22 12.32 -3.98
C ALA A 144 -3.56 11.66 -4.30
N ARG A 145 -4.53 12.44 -4.80
CA ARG A 145 -5.83 11.92 -5.25
C ARG A 145 -5.88 11.83 -6.76
N SER A 146 -5.24 12.74 -7.48
CA SER A 146 -5.35 12.89 -8.92
C SER A 146 -4.41 11.92 -9.65
N MET A 147 -4.88 11.32 -10.74
CA MET A 147 -4.06 10.59 -11.71
C MET A 147 -3.11 11.49 -12.53
N LEU A 148 -2.65 12.62 -11.99
CA LEU A 148 -1.78 13.58 -12.71
C LEU A 148 -0.44 12.96 -13.16
N HIS A 149 -0.03 11.84 -12.56
CA HIS A 149 1.30 11.28 -12.73
C HIS A 149 1.35 9.74 -12.88
N GLY A 150 0.24 9.13 -13.31
CA GLY A 150 0.12 7.70 -13.56
C GLY A 150 -1.31 7.22 -13.31
N THR A 151 -1.80 6.35 -14.18
CA THR A 151 -3.12 5.72 -14.06
C THR A 151 -3.02 4.47 -13.18
N VAL A 152 -4.15 3.99 -12.66
CA VAL A 152 -4.20 2.67 -11.99
C VAL A 152 -3.66 1.57 -12.91
N GLN A 153 -3.83 1.71 -14.23
CA GLN A 153 -3.31 0.79 -15.23
C GLN A 153 -1.76 0.75 -15.25
N ASP A 154 -1.08 1.90 -15.13
CA ASP A 154 0.38 1.96 -15.13
C ASP A 154 0.98 1.25 -13.91
N PHE A 155 0.36 1.45 -12.75
CA PHE A 155 0.73 0.76 -11.51
C PHE A 155 0.51 -0.75 -11.62
N VAL A 156 -0.64 -1.18 -12.13
CA VAL A 156 -0.96 -2.60 -12.33
C VAL A 156 0.00 -3.25 -13.31
N ASN A 157 0.24 -2.64 -14.47
CA ASN A 157 1.16 -3.15 -15.48
C ASN A 157 2.56 -3.32 -14.89
N THR A 158 3.08 -2.30 -14.23
CA THR A 158 4.40 -2.34 -13.60
C THR A 158 4.44 -3.42 -12.52
N ALA A 159 3.44 -3.48 -11.64
CA ALA A 159 3.38 -4.46 -10.57
C ALA A 159 3.41 -5.91 -11.08
N LEU A 160 2.68 -6.21 -12.16
CA LEU A 160 2.66 -7.54 -12.78
C LEU A 160 4.01 -7.93 -13.40
N THR A 161 4.90 -6.97 -13.71
CA THR A 161 6.28 -7.28 -14.12
C THR A 161 7.21 -7.60 -12.96
N LEU A 162 6.83 -7.23 -11.73
CA LEU A 162 7.68 -7.29 -10.54
C LEU A 162 7.36 -8.46 -9.61
N ALA A 163 6.12 -8.97 -9.63
CA ALA A 163 5.71 -10.12 -8.84
C ALA A 163 4.58 -10.91 -9.54
N SER A 164 4.50 -12.20 -9.25
CA SER A 164 3.37 -13.06 -9.66
C SER A 164 2.15 -12.90 -8.75
N ARG A 165 2.25 -12.13 -7.68
CA ARG A 165 1.18 -11.80 -6.75
C ARG A 165 1.18 -10.29 -6.50
N VAL A 166 0.09 -9.64 -6.88
CA VAL A 166 -0.07 -8.19 -6.74
C VAL A 166 -1.34 -7.90 -5.96
N CYS A 167 -1.24 -7.14 -4.87
CA CYS A 167 -2.40 -6.68 -4.11
C CYS A 167 -2.60 -5.18 -4.31
N VAL A 168 -3.79 -4.79 -4.76
CA VAL A 168 -4.13 -3.39 -5.08
C VAL A 168 -5.39 -3.02 -4.33
N VAL A 169 -5.39 -1.91 -3.60
CA VAL A 169 -6.67 -1.24 -3.26
C VAL A 169 -7.26 -0.76 -4.58
N THR A 170 -8.58 -0.77 -4.81
CA THR A 170 -9.22 -0.12 -5.97
C THR A 170 -10.71 0.13 -5.78
N ARG A 171 -11.31 0.92 -6.66
CA ARG A 171 -12.78 1.09 -6.70
C ARG A 171 -13.43 0.10 -7.65
N ALA A 172 -14.66 -0.30 -7.37
CA ALA A 172 -15.42 -1.23 -8.21
C ALA A 172 -15.52 -0.77 -9.67
N GLU A 173 -15.82 0.52 -9.86
CA GLU A 173 -15.98 1.10 -11.19
C GLU A 173 -14.66 1.21 -11.96
N ARG A 174 -13.53 1.23 -11.24
CA ARG A 174 -12.18 1.26 -11.83
C ARG A 174 -11.67 -0.13 -12.13
N LEU A 175 -11.92 -1.09 -11.25
CA LEU A 175 -11.60 -2.49 -11.50
C LEU A 175 -12.23 -2.99 -12.81
N ALA A 176 -13.49 -2.63 -13.06
CA ALA A 176 -14.19 -2.97 -14.29
C ALA A 176 -13.57 -2.35 -15.57
N LYS A 177 -12.75 -1.30 -15.42
CA LYS A 177 -12.07 -0.61 -16.53
C LYS A 177 -10.61 -1.04 -16.71
N LEU A 178 -10.07 -1.89 -15.83
CA LEU A 178 -8.69 -2.37 -15.93
C LEU A 178 -8.55 -3.37 -17.08
N SER A 179 -7.55 -3.13 -17.93
CA SER A 179 -7.08 -4.12 -18.89
C SER A 179 -6.08 -5.04 -18.20
N LEU A 180 -6.34 -6.34 -18.20
CA LEU A 180 -5.48 -7.35 -17.56
C LEU A 180 -5.02 -8.41 -18.58
N PRO A 181 -4.34 -8.04 -19.67
CA PRO A 181 -3.89 -9.02 -20.66
C PRO A 181 -2.92 -10.02 -20.02
N GLY A 182 -3.25 -11.30 -20.06
CA GLY A 182 -2.44 -12.35 -19.46
C GLY A 182 -2.40 -12.32 -17.92
N ALA A 183 -3.41 -11.73 -17.28
CA ALA A 183 -3.60 -11.77 -15.84
C ALA A 183 -5.11 -11.85 -15.51
N HIS A 184 -5.43 -12.25 -14.28
CA HIS A 184 -6.80 -12.28 -13.79
C HIS A 184 -6.87 -11.79 -12.35
N VAL A 185 -8.08 -11.43 -11.92
CA VAL A 185 -8.39 -11.20 -10.52
C VAL A 185 -8.56 -12.56 -9.84
N ALA A 186 -7.60 -12.95 -9.00
CA ALA A 186 -7.66 -14.20 -8.26
C ALA A 186 -8.52 -14.09 -6.99
N ARG A 187 -8.42 -12.94 -6.30
CA ARG A 187 -9.18 -12.66 -5.07
C ARG A 187 -9.68 -11.22 -5.08
N ARG A 188 -10.85 -10.98 -4.51
CA ARG A 188 -11.33 -9.63 -4.20
C ARG A 188 -12.11 -9.59 -2.90
N ALA A 189 -12.04 -8.46 -2.21
CA ALA A 189 -12.85 -8.16 -1.04
C ALA A 189 -13.22 -6.67 -1.02
N TRP A 190 -14.31 -6.32 -0.36
CA TRP A 190 -14.81 -4.94 -0.30
C TRP A 190 -14.81 -4.42 1.14
N LEU A 191 -14.49 -3.13 1.30
CA LEU A 191 -14.65 -2.47 2.59
C LEU A 191 -16.14 -2.29 2.92
N PRO A 192 -16.53 -2.30 4.21
CA PRO A 192 -17.94 -2.17 4.62
C PRO A 192 -18.62 -0.88 4.16
N SER A 193 -17.86 0.21 3.97
CA SER A 193 -18.38 1.48 3.47
C SER A 193 -18.84 1.44 2.02
N GLY A 194 -18.55 0.36 1.29
CA GLY A 194 -18.80 0.23 -0.15
C GLY A 194 -17.82 1.03 -1.01
N GLY A 195 -17.76 0.68 -2.29
CA GLY A 195 -17.03 1.43 -3.33
C GLY A 195 -15.50 1.29 -3.34
N ILE A 196 -14.86 0.87 -2.24
CA ILE A 196 -13.42 0.57 -2.16
C ILE A 196 -13.23 -0.91 -1.86
N GLY A 197 -12.34 -1.56 -2.60
CA GLY A 197 -12.03 -2.97 -2.48
C GLY A 197 -10.54 -3.26 -2.59
N LEU A 198 -10.18 -4.49 -2.27
CA LEU A 198 -8.85 -5.06 -2.27
C LEU A 198 -8.85 -6.16 -3.32
N VAL A 199 -7.88 -6.15 -4.22
CA VAL A 199 -7.82 -7.06 -5.36
C VAL A 199 -6.46 -7.73 -5.40
N GLU A 200 -6.44 -9.06 -5.48
CA GLU A 200 -5.23 -9.82 -5.79
C GLU A 200 -5.22 -10.18 -7.28
N LEU A 201 -4.20 -9.73 -8.00
CA LEU A 201 -3.95 -10.07 -9.39
C LEU A 201 -2.88 -11.16 -9.49
N ARG A 202 -3.08 -12.08 -10.42
CA ARG A 202 -2.16 -13.17 -10.76
C ARG A 202 -1.96 -13.25 -12.28
N PRO A 203 -0.75 -13.56 -12.78
CA PRO A 203 -0.54 -13.89 -14.18
C PRO A 203 -1.35 -15.12 -14.61
N GLY A 204 -1.64 -15.20 -15.91
CA GLY A 204 -2.40 -16.28 -16.53
C GLY A 204 -3.91 -16.14 -16.35
N GLU A 205 -4.61 -17.20 -16.75
CA GLU A 205 -6.06 -17.34 -16.59
C GLU A 205 -6.42 -18.01 -15.27
N GLY A 206 -7.60 -17.70 -14.74
CA GLY A 206 -8.10 -18.28 -13.50
C GLY A 206 -9.44 -17.70 -13.09
N SER A 207 -10.00 -18.22 -12.00
CA SER A 207 -11.28 -17.76 -11.45
C SER A 207 -11.09 -16.74 -10.34
N THR A 208 -12.06 -15.84 -10.20
CA THR A 208 -12.11 -14.88 -9.10
C THR A 208 -12.79 -15.49 -7.88
N ARG A 209 -12.12 -15.38 -6.72
CA ARG A 209 -12.73 -15.65 -5.42
C ARG A 209 -13.14 -14.36 -4.75
N GLU A 210 -14.36 -14.32 -4.25
CA GLU A 210 -14.89 -13.22 -3.45
C GLU A 210 -14.76 -13.57 -1.98
N GLU A 211 -14.19 -12.65 -1.19
CA GLU A 211 -13.90 -12.86 0.22
C GLU A 211 -14.49 -11.71 1.04
N SER A 212 -14.94 -12.04 2.25
CA SER A 212 -15.16 -11.03 3.29
C SER A 212 -13.85 -10.73 4.01
N LEU A 213 -13.62 -9.45 4.31
CA LEU A 213 -12.52 -9.01 5.15
C LEU A 213 -13.03 -8.77 6.57
N ASP A 214 -12.45 -9.48 7.54
CA ASP A 214 -12.64 -9.17 8.95
C ASP A 214 -11.68 -8.04 9.35
N LEU A 215 -12.13 -6.80 9.16
CA LEU A 215 -11.35 -5.61 9.49
C LEU A 215 -11.01 -5.54 10.98
N GLU A 216 -11.90 -5.97 11.86
CA GLU A 216 -11.66 -5.97 13.31
C GLU A 216 -10.54 -6.95 13.66
N ALA A 217 -10.54 -8.16 13.09
CA ALA A 217 -9.45 -9.12 13.26
C ALA A 217 -8.13 -8.59 12.68
N ILE A 218 -8.16 -7.91 11.53
CA ILE A 218 -6.98 -7.26 10.94
C ILE A 218 -6.43 -6.20 11.88
N TYR A 219 -7.28 -5.31 12.38
CA TYR A 219 -6.88 -4.27 13.32
C TYR A 219 -6.31 -4.85 14.61
N ALA A 220 -6.98 -5.85 15.18
CA ALA A 220 -6.55 -6.52 16.40
C ALA A 220 -5.18 -7.19 16.23
N ALA A 221 -4.97 -7.90 15.11
CA ALA A 221 -3.73 -8.59 14.82
C ALA A 221 -2.57 -7.61 14.56
N LEU A 222 -2.75 -6.64 13.65
CA LEU A 222 -1.69 -5.68 13.31
C LEU A 222 -1.31 -4.79 14.51
N ARG A 223 -2.27 -4.50 15.39
CA ARG A 223 -2.06 -3.68 16.60
C ARG A 223 -1.78 -4.49 17.86
N ALA A 224 -1.60 -5.81 17.75
CA ALA A 224 -1.22 -6.64 18.87
C ALA A 224 0.09 -6.13 19.52
N PRO A 225 0.28 -6.30 20.85
CA PRO A 225 1.46 -5.80 21.54
C PRO A 225 2.76 -6.29 20.90
N TRP A 226 3.67 -5.35 20.60
CA TRP A 226 5.01 -5.70 20.14
C TRP A 226 5.89 -6.05 21.34
N ARG A 227 6.39 -7.28 21.39
CA ARG A 227 7.21 -7.77 22.50
C ARG A 227 8.72 -7.60 22.27
N GLY A 228 9.11 -6.75 21.32
CA GLY A 228 10.51 -6.54 20.93
C GLY A 228 11.03 -7.65 20.01
N VAL A 229 12.23 -7.43 19.46
CA VAL A 229 13.04 -8.52 18.89
C VAL A 229 13.55 -9.32 20.08
N ARG A 230 13.11 -10.58 20.24
CA ARG A 230 13.81 -11.49 21.17
C ARG A 230 15.25 -11.53 20.70
N ALA A 231 16.18 -11.01 21.51
CA ALA A 231 17.60 -11.18 21.25
C ALA A 231 17.84 -12.68 20.99
N ARG A 232 18.35 -12.99 19.80
CA ARG A 232 18.89 -14.31 19.50
C ARG A 232 20.34 -14.34 19.93
#